data_AF-A0A372QQV9-F1
#
_entry.id   AF-A0A372QQV9-F1
#
_cell.length_a   1.000
_cell.length_b   1.000
_cell.length_c   1.000
_cell.angle_alpha   90.00
_cell.angle_beta   90.00
_cell.angle_gamma   90.00
#
_symmetry.space_group_name_H-M   'P 1'
#
loop_
_entity.id
_entity.type
_entity.pdbx_description
1 polymer ?
#
loop_
_entity_poly.entity_id
_entity_poly.type
_entity_poly.pdbx_seq_one_letter_code
_entity_poly.pdbx_strand_id
1 'polypeptide(L)'
;MEVDEEEARVRSKILFQSMKLRYTPRYRQVKSWLAALHKHRRVCLLYKQRGTLDKDNRRLHQNNRLNEKKARQVKGAKSLFDKNDEKLKNYD
;
A
#
# COMPACT_ATOMS: atom_id res chain seq x y z
N MET A 1 -16.14 5.27 27.70
CA MET A 1 -16.72 4.27 26.76
C MET A 1 -17.77 4.90 25.84
N GLU A 2 -18.57 5.86 26.31
CA GLU A 2 -19.64 6.51 25.53
C GLU A 2 -19.14 7.54 24.49
N VAL A 3 -18.03 8.23 24.79
CA VAL A 3 -17.41 9.24 23.90
C VAL A 3 -16.89 8.63 22.59
N ASP A 4 -16.31 7.42 22.63
CA ASP A 4 -15.79 6.72 21.46
C ASP A 4 -16.90 6.24 20.51
N GLU A 5 -18.09 5.95 21.06
CA GLU A 5 -19.20 5.39 20.29
C GLU A 5 -19.93 6.47 19.48
N GLU A 6 -20.09 7.65 20.07
CA GLU A 6 -20.68 8.79 19.37
C GLU A 6 -19.71 9.38 18.33
N GLU A 7 -18.40 9.41 18.62
CA GLU A 7 -17.36 9.74 17.63
C GLU A 7 -17.34 8.75 16.46
N ALA A 8 -17.50 7.45 16.73
CA ALA A 8 -17.60 6.42 15.70
C ALA A 8 -18.86 6.57 14.83
N ARG A 9 -20.01 6.95 15.42
CA ARG A 9 -21.24 7.25 14.68
C ARG A 9 -21.07 8.46 13.76
N VAL A 10 -20.46 9.53 14.24
CA VAL A 10 -20.20 10.75 13.45
C VAL A 10 -19.28 10.43 12.26
N ARG A 11 -18.17 9.72 12.50
CA ARG A 11 -17.25 9.30 11.42
C ARG A 11 -17.92 8.38 10.40
N SER A 12 -18.79 7.48 10.85
CA SER A 12 -19.55 6.61 9.95
C SER A 12 -20.53 7.40 9.08
N LYS A 13 -21.17 8.45 9.61
CA LYS A 13 -22.06 9.32 8.83
C LYS A 13 -21.29 10.10 7.77
N ILE A 14 -20.13 10.67 8.13
CA ILE A 14 -19.28 11.44 7.20
C ILE A 14 -18.76 10.55 6.06
N LEU A 15 -18.24 9.35 6.40
CA LEU A 15 -17.76 8.40 5.39
C LEU A 15 -18.89 7.91 4.48
N PHE A 16 -20.07 7.65 5.05
CA PHE A 16 -21.22 7.26 4.26
C PHE A 16 -21.63 8.36 3.27
N GLN A 17 -21.68 9.62 3.70
CA GLN A 17 -22.01 10.76 2.84
C GLN A 17 -20.97 10.97 1.72
N SER A 18 -19.68 10.86 2.02
CA SER A 18 -18.63 11.03 1.02
C SER A 18 -18.61 9.91 -0.02
N MET A 19 -18.87 8.67 0.40
CA MET A 19 -18.90 7.52 -0.50
C MET A 19 -20.20 7.45 -1.32
N LYS A 20 -21.33 7.91 -0.76
CA LYS A 20 -22.65 7.90 -1.43
C LYS A 20 -22.63 8.61 -2.80
N LEU A 21 -21.73 9.57 -2.99
CA LEU A 21 -21.57 10.31 -4.24
C LEU A 21 -21.04 9.45 -5.41
N ARG A 22 -20.36 8.34 -5.12
CA ARG A 22 -19.71 7.50 -6.15
C ARG A 22 -20.07 6.03 -6.06
N TYR A 23 -20.48 5.59 -4.88
CA TYR A 23 -20.82 4.22 -4.57
C TYR A 23 -22.14 4.25 -3.81
N THR A 24 -22.98 3.23 -3.93
CA THR A 24 -24.24 3.12 -3.18
C THR A 24 -24.06 2.12 -2.02
N PRO A 25 -23.16 2.38 -1.05
CA PRO A 25 -22.81 1.37 -0.07
C PRO A 25 -23.96 1.17 0.93
N ARG A 26 -24.18 -0.07 1.34
CA ARG A 26 -25.10 -0.40 2.44
C ARG A 26 -24.44 -0.08 3.77
N TYR A 27 -25.25 0.25 4.78
CA TYR A 27 -24.78 0.52 6.14
C TYR A 27 -23.86 -0.59 6.70
N ARG A 28 -24.22 -1.87 6.48
CA ARG A 28 -23.39 -3.01 6.89
C ARG A 28 -21.99 -3.02 6.27
N GLN A 29 -21.87 -2.60 5.01
CA GLN A 29 -20.57 -2.52 4.32
C GLN A 29 -19.70 -1.44 4.94
N VAL A 30 -20.26 -0.24 5.14
CA VAL A 30 -19.54 0.88 5.79
C VAL A 30 -19.10 0.51 7.20
N LYS A 31 -19.98 -0.12 7.99
CA LYS A 31 -19.63 -0.62 9.33
C LYS A 31 -18.49 -1.65 9.29
N SER A 32 -18.53 -2.59 8.35
CA SER A 32 -17.48 -3.60 8.17
C SER A 32 -16.15 -2.98 7.76
N TRP A 33 -16.16 -2.01 6.84
CA TRP A 33 -14.94 -1.31 6.41
C TRP A 33 -14.32 -0.49 7.52
N LEU A 34 -15.13 0.23 8.31
CA LEU A 34 -14.64 0.95 9.48
C LEU A 34 -14.03 -0.01 10.49
N ALA A 35 -14.70 -1.13 10.80
CA ALA A 35 -14.14 -2.14 11.70
C ALA A 35 -12.79 -2.69 11.19
N ALA A 36 -12.66 -2.94 9.89
CA ALA A 36 -11.40 -3.36 9.28
C ALA A 36 -10.31 -2.29 9.40
N LEU A 37 -10.63 -1.02 9.13
CA LEU A 37 -9.71 0.11 9.30
C LEU A 37 -9.26 0.26 10.76
N HIS A 38 -10.18 0.13 11.72
CA HIS A 38 -9.85 0.17 13.14
C HIS A 38 -8.93 -0.99 13.55
N LYS A 39 -9.22 -2.22 13.11
CA LYS A 39 -8.35 -3.38 13.35
C LYS A 39 -6.95 -3.16 12.76
N HIS A 40 -6.86 -2.72 11.51
CA HIS A 40 -5.59 -2.44 10.85
C HIS A 40 -4.78 -1.38 11.61
N ARG A 41 -5.40 -0.26 11.98
CA ARG A 41 -4.74 0.79 12.78
C ARG A 41 -4.23 0.26 14.11
N ARG A 42 -5.03 -0.51 14.86
CA ARG A 42 -4.60 -1.11 16.14
C ARG A 42 -3.39 -2.03 15.94
N VAL A 43 -3.43 -2.89 14.94
CA VAL A 43 -2.33 -3.81 14.61
C VAL A 43 -1.06 -3.05 14.25
N CYS A 44 -1.15 -2.02 13.41
CA CYS A 44 -0.02 -1.17 13.07
C CYS A 44 0.57 -0.44 14.29
N LEU A 45 -0.27 0.06 15.19
CA LEU A 45 0.20 0.68 16.44
C LEU A 45 0.96 -0.32 17.32
N LEU A 46 0.45 -1.54 17.47
CA LEU A 46 1.13 -2.61 18.22
C LEU A 46 2.48 -2.98 17.60
N TYR A 47 2.54 -3.14 16.28
CA TYR A 47 3.80 -3.42 15.58
C TYR A 47 4.80 -2.26 15.69
N LYS A 48 4.32 -1.01 15.75
CA LYS A 48 5.16 0.17 15.99
C LYS A 48 5.71 0.19 17.42
N GLN A 49 4.87 -0.09 18.42
CA GLN A 49 5.29 -0.21 19.83
C GLN A 49 6.34 -1.32 20.02
N ARG A 50 6.22 -2.43 19.27
CA ARG A 50 7.18 -3.54 19.29
C ARG A 50 8.46 -3.30 18.48
N GLY A 51 8.59 -2.16 17.77
CA GLY A 51 9.74 -1.85 16.92
C GLY A 51 9.91 -2.74 15.68
N THR A 52 8.96 -3.65 15.43
CA THR A 52 8.97 -4.59 14.31
C THR A 52 8.51 -3.97 13.00
N LEU A 53 7.56 -3.02 13.06
CA LEU A 53 7.01 -2.37 11.87
C LEU A 53 8.09 -1.65 11.05
N ASP A 54 9.03 -1.00 11.74
CA ASP A 54 10.10 -0.24 11.11
C ASP A 54 11.11 -1.15 10.38
N LYS A 55 11.46 -2.29 11.01
CA LYS A 55 12.35 -3.29 10.41
C LYS A 55 11.74 -3.93 9.17
N ASP A 56 10.48 -4.34 9.24
CA ASP A 56 9.79 -4.96 8.10
C ASP A 56 9.57 -3.96 6.96
N ASN A 57 9.19 -2.71 7.27
CA ASN A 57 9.08 -1.65 6.27
C ASN A 57 10.42 -1.36 5.59
N ARG A 58 11.52 -1.31 6.37
CA ARG A 58 12.87 -1.12 5.82
C ARG A 58 13.25 -2.25 4.88
N ARG A 59 12.94 -3.50 5.23
CA ARG A 59 13.19 -4.67 4.36
C ARG A 59 12.36 -4.60 3.07
N LEU A 60 11.08 -4.27 3.16
CA LEU A 60 10.21 -4.08 1.99
C LEU A 60 10.75 -2.98 1.06
N HIS A 61 11.18 -1.84 1.62
CA HIS A 61 11.76 -0.75 0.85
C HIS A 61 13.06 -1.17 0.14
N GLN A 62 13.94 -1.91 0.82
CA GLN A 62 15.17 -2.44 0.21
C GLN A 62 14.86 -3.40 -0.95
N ASN A 63 13.90 -4.32 -0.77
CA ASN A 63 13.51 -5.28 -1.81
C ASN A 63 12.89 -4.57 -3.02
N ASN A 64 12.04 -3.57 -2.80
CA ASN A 64 11.45 -2.78 -3.89
C ASN A 64 12.53 -2.02 -4.68
N ARG A 65 13.51 -1.42 -3.99
CA ARG A 65 14.64 -0.74 -4.64
C ARG A 65 15.48 -1.70 -5.49
N LEU A 66 15.72 -2.92 -5.00
CA LEU A 66 16.43 -3.95 -5.75
C LEU A 66 15.64 -4.38 -6.98
N ASN A 67 14.33 -4.57 -6.85
CA ASN A 67 13.46 -4.94 -7.95
C ASN A 67 13.41 -3.85 -9.04
N GLU A 68 13.32 -2.59 -8.64
CA GLU A 68 13.36 -1.44 -9.55
C GLU A 68 14.70 -1.37 -10.31
N LYS A 69 15.83 -1.64 -9.62
CA LYS A 69 17.14 -1.70 -10.28
C LYS A 69 17.19 -2.80 -11.34
N LYS A 70 16.71 -4.00 -11.03
CA LYS A 70 16.62 -5.12 -11.99
C LYS A 70 15.73 -4.75 -13.18
N ALA A 71 14.57 -4.17 -12.95
CA ALA A 71 13.66 -3.73 -14.01
C ALA A 71 14.32 -2.71 -14.94
N ARG A 72 15.06 -1.74 -14.40
CA ARG A 72 15.83 -0.77 -15.19
C ARG A 72 16.93 -1.43 -16.02
N GLN A 73 17.67 -2.38 -15.46
CA GLN A 73 18.70 -3.13 -16.17
C GLN A 73 18.12 -3.93 -17.34
N VAL A 74 17.02 -4.67 -17.11
CA VAL A 74 16.34 -5.44 -18.16
C VAL A 74 15.85 -4.52 -19.28
N LYS A 75 15.25 -3.37 -18.93
CA LYS A 75 14.79 -2.38 -19.92
C LYS A 75 15.95 -1.79 -20.73
N GLY A 76 17.07 -1.51 -20.07
CA GLY A 76 18.29 -1.03 -20.72
C GLY A 76 18.87 -2.05 -21.70
N ALA A 77 19.05 -3.29 -21.24
CA ALA A 77 19.56 -4.39 -22.08
C ALA A 77 18.67 -4.62 -23.31
N LYS A 78 17.34 -4.65 -23.12
CA LYS A 78 16.39 -4.77 -24.23
C LYS A 78 16.55 -3.63 -25.23
N SER A 79 16.66 -2.38 -24.75
CA SER A 79 16.87 -1.24 -25.64
C SER A 79 18.20 -1.27 -26.39
N LEU A 80 19.26 -1.89 -25.85
CA LEU A 80 20.53 -2.05 -26.54
C LEU A 80 20.44 -3.14 -27.61
N PHE A 81 19.77 -4.24 -27.29
CA PHE A 81 19.48 -5.33 -28.22
C PHE A 81 18.64 -4.84 -29.41
N ASP A 82 17.54 -4.12 -29.14
CA ASP A 82 16.66 -3.57 -30.19
C ASP A 82 17.40 -2.59 -31.13
N LYS A 83 18.51 -2.00 -30.67
CA LYS A 83 19.34 -1.06 -31.45
C LYS A 83 20.52 -1.72 -32.17
N ASN A 84 20.71 -3.04 -32.03
CA ASN A 84 21.89 -3.76 -32.51
C ASN A 84 23.21 -3.06 -32.14
N ASP A 85 23.32 -2.60 -30.89
CA ASP A 85 24.50 -1.85 -30.43
C ASP A 85 25.78 -2.70 -30.60
N GLU A 86 26.79 -2.16 -31.30
CA GLU A 86 28.04 -2.86 -31.59
C GLU A 86 28.77 -3.33 -30.33
N LYS A 87 28.53 -2.69 -29.19
CA LYS A 87 29.10 -3.12 -27.90
C LYS A 87 28.61 -4.50 -27.45
N LEU A 88 27.48 -5.00 -28.00
CA LEU A 88 26.96 -6.33 -27.73
C LEU A 88 27.60 -7.43 -28.61
N LYS A 89 28.29 -7.09 -29.71
CA LYS A 89 28.94 -8.08 -30.60
C LYS A 89 30.04 -8.91 -29.92
N ASN A 90 30.60 -8.41 -28.81
CA ASN A 90 31.69 -9.06 -28.08
C ASN A 90 31.22 -9.90 -26.88
N TYR A 91 29.91 -10.08 -26.71
CA TYR A 91 29.30 -10.78 -25.56
C TYR A 91 28.66 -12.14 -25.94
N ASP A 92 29.08 -12.73 -27.06
CA ASP A 92 28.65 -14.06 -27.53
C ASP A 92 29.14 -15.19 -26.60
#